data_AF-G2E8K5-F1
#
_entry.id   AF-G2E8K5-F1
#
_cell.length_a   1.000
_cell.length_b   1.000
_cell.length_c   1.000
_cell.angle_alpha   90.00
_cell.angle_beta   90.00
_cell.angle_gamma   90.00
#
_symmetry.space_group_name_H-M   'P 1'
#
loop_
_entity.id
_entity.type
_entity.pdbx_description
1 polymer ?
#
loop_
_entity_poly.entity_id
_entity_poly.type
_entity_poly.pdbx_seq_one_letter_code
_entity_poly.pdbx_strand_id
1 'polypeptide(L)'
;MRVSGPTRRIPGSKRLSRTLLLGLALGPLGALLGLSPAGLALEENPVLGWLFRLRGPLPPPDEVALVVVDRASQHAFGLSGRYPEWPRRLHARLVERLHAAGARVIVFDILFAGSRAADAELARAFRDAGRVVLAQGIERHDLPLGGRDAPVLKQEVLRDPAP
;
A
#
# COMPACT_ATOMS: atom_id res chain seq x y z
N MET A 1 -39.33 -30.28 -46.84
CA MET A 1 -38.07 -29.80 -46.23
C MET A 1 -38.41 -29.25 -44.85
N ARG A 2 -38.12 -30.00 -43.76
CA ARG A 2 -38.52 -29.64 -42.39
C ARG A 2 -37.25 -29.33 -41.59
N VAL A 3 -37.07 -28.08 -41.20
CA VAL A 3 -35.90 -27.60 -40.43
C VAL A 3 -36.17 -27.91 -38.95
N SER A 4 -35.39 -28.83 -38.37
CA SER A 4 -35.36 -29.07 -36.92
C SER A 4 -34.43 -28.04 -36.26
N GLY A 5 -35.00 -27.17 -35.42
CA GLY A 5 -34.23 -26.31 -34.51
C GLY A 5 -33.83 -27.05 -33.23
N PRO A 6 -32.73 -26.68 -32.56
CA PRO A 6 -32.26 -27.35 -31.36
C PRO A 6 -33.18 -27.06 -30.16
N THR A 7 -33.64 -28.13 -29.50
CA THR A 7 -34.44 -28.05 -28.28
C THR A 7 -33.58 -27.66 -27.08
N ARG A 8 -33.83 -26.46 -26.53
CA ARG A 8 -33.17 -25.96 -25.33
C ARG A 8 -33.67 -26.76 -24.12
N ARG A 9 -32.84 -27.66 -23.58
CA ARG A 9 -33.18 -28.45 -22.39
C ARG A 9 -33.24 -27.57 -21.14
N ILE A 10 -34.41 -27.49 -20.52
CA ILE A 10 -34.63 -26.82 -19.24
C ILE A 10 -34.00 -27.69 -18.13
N PRO A 11 -33.18 -27.14 -17.21
CA PRO A 11 -32.58 -27.92 -16.13
C PRO A 11 -33.67 -28.50 -15.22
N GLY A 12 -33.59 -29.80 -14.89
CA GLY A 12 -34.53 -30.44 -13.98
C GLY A 12 -34.49 -29.84 -12.56
N SER A 13 -35.66 -29.74 -11.91
CA SER A 13 -35.86 -29.12 -10.58
C SER A 13 -34.90 -29.57 -9.48
N LYS A 14 -34.43 -30.83 -9.53
CA LYS A 14 -33.44 -31.41 -8.60
C LYS A 14 -32.03 -30.80 -8.75
N ARG A 15 -31.69 -30.28 -9.93
CA ARG A 15 -30.42 -29.57 -10.17
C ARG A 15 -30.52 -28.14 -9.64
N LEU A 16 -31.66 -27.48 -9.88
CA LEU A 16 -31.93 -26.11 -9.42
C LEU A 16 -31.97 -26.02 -7.88
N SER A 17 -32.60 -26.98 -7.21
CA SER A 17 -32.66 -27.03 -5.74
C SER A 17 -31.29 -27.26 -5.10
N ARG A 18 -30.44 -28.08 -5.71
CA ARG A 18 -29.07 -28.32 -5.24
C ARG A 18 -28.19 -27.07 -5.36
N THR A 19 -28.30 -26.33 -6.47
CA THR A 19 -27.59 -25.05 -6.61
C THR A 19 -28.08 -24.00 -5.62
N LEU A 20 -29.38 -23.94 -5.33
CA LEU A 20 -29.94 -23.03 -4.33
C LEU A 20 -29.49 -23.40 -2.91
N LEU A 21 -29.47 -24.69 -2.55
CA LEU A 21 -29.00 -25.16 -1.25
C LEU A 21 -27.51 -24.89 -1.04
N LEU A 22 -26.69 -25.09 -2.08
CA LEU A 22 -25.27 -24.76 -2.03
C LEU A 22 -25.06 -23.26 -1.82
N GLY A 23 -25.78 -22.41 -2.57
CA GLY A 23 -25.72 -20.96 -2.39
C GLY A 23 -26.15 -20.50 -0.99
N LEU A 24 -27.21 -21.11 -0.45
CA LEU A 24 -27.72 -20.80 0.89
C LEU A 24 -26.81 -21.29 2.01
N ALA A 25 -25.94 -22.27 1.79
CA ALA A 25 -24.94 -22.71 2.76
C ALA A 25 -23.64 -21.90 2.66
N LEU A 26 -23.16 -21.65 1.44
CA LEU A 26 -21.89 -20.95 1.19
C LEU A 26 -21.96 -19.45 1.48
N GLY A 27 -23.08 -18.80 1.16
CA GLY A 27 -23.26 -17.36 1.37
C GLY A 27 -23.15 -16.95 2.84
N PRO A 28 -23.96 -17.55 3.75
CA PRO A 28 -23.89 -17.24 5.17
C PRO A 28 -22.56 -17.64 5.81
N LEU A 29 -21.96 -18.76 5.38
CA LEU A 29 -20.64 -19.16 5.87
C LEU A 29 -19.56 -18.15 5.47
N GLY A 30 -19.58 -17.67 4.22
CA GLY A 30 -18.69 -16.62 3.76
C GLY A 30 -18.90 -15.30 4.51
N ALA A 31 -20.15 -14.92 4.76
CA ALA A 31 -20.48 -13.72 5.54
C ALA A 31 -20.04 -13.84 7.00
N LEU A 32 -20.25 -15.00 7.63
CA LEU A 32 -19.81 -15.27 9.01
C LEU A 32 -18.30 -15.27 9.13
N LEU A 33 -17.59 -15.85 8.16
CA LEU A 33 -16.13 -15.82 8.14
C LEU A 33 -15.62 -14.40 7.92
N GLY A 34 -16.12 -13.68 6.91
CA GLY A 34 -15.68 -12.32 6.58
C GLY A 34 -15.93 -11.28 7.68
N LEU A 35 -16.95 -11.49 8.53
CA LEU A 35 -17.22 -10.63 9.68
C LEU A 35 -16.53 -11.10 10.97
N SER A 36 -15.94 -12.30 10.96
CA SER A 36 -15.24 -12.84 12.12
C SER A 36 -13.78 -12.36 12.16
N PRO A 37 -13.22 -12.15 13.37
CA PRO A 37 -11.79 -11.89 13.51
C PRO A 37 -10.91 -12.98 12.90
N ALA A 38 -11.36 -14.24 12.91
CA ALA A 38 -10.65 -15.37 12.33
C ALA A 38 -10.58 -15.31 10.80
N GLY A 39 -11.66 -14.89 10.12
CA GLY A 39 -11.66 -14.72 8.67
C GLY A 39 -10.80 -13.54 8.22
N LEU A 40 -10.86 -12.41 8.93
CA LEU A 40 -9.96 -11.27 8.69
C LEU A 40 -8.49 -11.66 8.88
N ALA A 41 -8.17 -12.40 9.94
CA ALA A 41 -6.82 -12.91 10.18
C ALA A 41 -6.34 -13.88 9.08
N LEU A 42 -7.24 -14.64 8.47
CA LEU A 42 -6.93 -15.52 7.33
C LEU A 42 -6.66 -14.73 6.04
N GLU A 43 -7.37 -13.62 5.83
CA GLU A 43 -7.17 -12.75 4.67
C GLU A 43 -5.81 -12.05 4.71
N GLU A 44 -5.42 -11.53 5.88
CA GLU A 44 -4.23 -10.68 6.02
C GLU A 44 -2.89 -11.41 5.85
N ASN A 45 -2.78 -12.70 6.20
CA ASN A 45 -1.48 -13.40 6.21
C ASN A 45 -1.41 -14.67 5.36
N PRO A 46 -2.21 -15.72 5.63
CA PRO A 46 -2.02 -17.00 4.96
C PRO A 46 -2.49 -16.99 3.51
N VAL A 47 -3.61 -16.32 3.20
CA VAL A 47 -4.15 -16.25 1.84
C VAL A 47 -3.22 -15.45 0.94
N LEU A 48 -2.80 -14.25 1.38
CA LEU A 48 -1.91 -13.40 0.58
C LEU A 48 -0.56 -14.08 0.30
N GLY A 49 0.03 -14.74 1.30
CA GLY A 49 1.23 -15.54 1.12
C GLY A 49 1.04 -16.71 0.15
N TRP A 50 -0.13 -17.36 0.15
CA TRP A 50 -0.47 -18.40 -0.84
C TRP A 50 -0.58 -17.83 -2.25
N LEU A 51 -1.23 -16.68 -2.43
CA LEU A 51 -1.35 -16.00 -3.72
C LEU A 51 0.01 -15.61 -4.29
N PHE A 52 0.93 -15.09 -3.49
CA PHE A 52 2.29 -14.78 -3.93
C PHE A 52 3.08 -16.02 -4.34
N ARG A 53 2.94 -17.13 -3.60
CA ARG A 53 3.55 -18.41 -3.97
C ARG A 53 2.99 -18.97 -5.27
N LEU A 54 1.67 -18.90 -5.46
CA LEU A 54 1.01 -19.34 -6.70
C LEU A 54 1.39 -18.48 -7.91
N ARG A 55 1.55 -17.16 -7.73
CA ARG A 55 2.05 -16.26 -8.78
C ARG A 55 3.47 -16.63 -9.21
N GLY A 56 4.29 -17.09 -8.28
CA GLY A 56 5.70 -17.39 -8.49
C GLY A 56 6.60 -16.15 -8.47
N PRO A 57 7.93 -16.35 -8.57
CA PRO A 57 8.90 -15.27 -8.61
C PRO A 57 8.79 -14.49 -9.92
N LEU A 58 8.86 -13.16 -9.84
CA LEU A 58 9.00 -12.27 -11.00
C LEU A 58 10.43 -11.75 -11.05
N PRO A 59 11.09 -11.73 -12.23
CA PRO A 59 12.36 -11.06 -12.35
C PRO A 59 12.19 -9.55 -12.08
N PRO A 60 13.15 -8.89 -11.40
CA PRO A 60 13.11 -7.45 -11.22
C PRO A 60 13.28 -6.76 -12.59
N PRO A 61 12.57 -5.65 -12.85
CA PRO A 61 12.80 -4.87 -14.06
C PRO A 61 14.20 -4.26 -14.08
N ASP A 62 14.87 -4.27 -15.23
CA ASP A 62 16.23 -3.72 -15.39
C ASP A 62 16.29 -2.20 -15.22
N GLU A 63 15.15 -1.52 -15.33
CA GLU A 63 15.03 -0.06 -15.29
C GLU A 63 14.83 0.48 -13.87
N VAL A 64 14.68 -0.39 -12.86
CA VAL A 64 14.36 0.01 -11.48
C VAL A 64 15.55 -0.26 -10.57
N ALA A 65 16.05 0.80 -9.94
CA ALA A 65 17.07 0.72 -8.91
C ALA A 65 16.46 1.01 -7.52
N LEU A 66 16.77 0.15 -6.54
CA LEU A 66 16.38 0.37 -5.14
C LEU A 66 17.58 0.90 -4.36
N VAL A 67 17.42 2.10 -3.78
CA VAL A 67 18.39 2.66 -2.84
C VAL A 67 18.00 2.22 -1.44
N VAL A 68 18.59 1.12 -0.98
CA VAL A 68 18.31 0.56 0.35
C VAL A 68 19.17 1.28 1.39
N VAL A 69 18.54 1.67 2.50
CA VAL A 69 19.24 2.26 3.64
C VAL A 69 19.12 1.34 4.85
N ASP A 70 20.27 0.98 5.39
CA ASP A 70 20.42 -0.01 6.45
C ASP A 70 21.38 0.47 7.55
N ARG A 71 21.69 -0.43 8.50
CA ARG A 71 22.63 -0.15 9.60
C ARG A 71 24.03 0.20 9.08
N ALA A 72 24.49 -0.50 8.05
CA ALA A 72 25.81 -0.29 7.47
C ALA A 72 25.93 1.11 6.86
N SER A 73 24.86 1.57 6.19
CA SER A 73 24.75 2.93 5.67
C SER A 73 24.85 3.98 6.78
N GLN A 74 24.16 3.78 7.91
CA GLN A 74 24.23 4.74 9.02
C GLN A 74 25.67 4.87 9.54
N HIS A 75 26.36 3.73 9.71
CA HIS A 75 27.75 3.71 10.14
C HIS A 75 28.68 4.35 9.11
N ALA A 76 28.51 4.04 7.83
CA ALA A 76 29.33 4.59 6.74
C ALA A 76 29.23 6.12 6.63
N PHE A 77 28.05 6.68 6.90
CA PHE A 77 27.83 8.14 6.89
C PHE A 77 28.01 8.79 8.27
N GLY A 78 28.34 8.03 9.32
CA GLY A 78 28.46 8.55 10.69
C GLY A 78 27.16 9.18 11.23
N LEU A 79 26.01 8.66 10.80
CA LEU A 79 24.70 9.22 11.14
C LEU A 79 24.10 8.52 12.36
N SER A 80 23.45 9.29 13.20
CA SER A 80 22.65 8.82 14.33
C SER A 80 21.16 9.03 14.06
N GLY A 81 20.31 8.33 14.80
CA GLY A 81 18.85 8.43 14.68
C GLY A 81 18.25 7.55 13.59
N ARG A 82 16.93 7.69 13.42
CA ARG A 82 16.16 6.92 12.43
C ARG A 82 16.35 7.51 11.03
N TYR A 83 16.21 6.68 10.00
CA TYR A 83 16.41 7.12 8.61
C TYR A 83 15.63 8.39 8.20
N PRO A 84 14.34 8.57 8.57
CA PRO A 84 13.61 9.80 8.24
C PRO A 84 14.15 11.07 8.92
N GLU A 85 14.94 10.92 9.97
CA GLU A 85 15.52 12.01 10.77
C GLU A 85 16.86 12.49 10.21
N TRP A 86 17.40 11.78 9.20
CA TRP A 86 18.67 12.11 8.59
C TRP A 86 18.67 13.51 7.97
N PRO A 87 19.85 14.16 7.86
CA PRO A 87 19.93 15.53 7.39
C PRO A 87 19.31 15.71 6.00
N ARG A 88 18.45 16.72 5.81
CA ARG A 88 17.79 17.02 4.54
C ARG A 88 18.78 17.20 3.38
N ARG A 89 19.93 17.81 3.66
CA ARG A 89 21.05 17.94 2.71
C ARG A 89 21.51 16.62 2.11
N LEU A 90 21.47 15.52 2.88
CA LEU A 90 21.85 14.21 2.37
C LEU A 90 20.85 13.72 1.31
N HIS A 91 19.56 13.92 1.55
CA HIS A 91 18.50 13.59 0.61
C HIS A 91 18.55 14.50 -0.63
N ALA A 92 18.90 15.79 -0.47
CA ALA A 92 19.05 16.72 -1.59
C ALA A 92 20.18 16.26 -2.53
N ARG A 93 21.35 15.95 -1.96
CA ARG A 93 22.48 15.39 -2.74
C ARG A 93 22.16 14.05 -3.39
N LEU A 94 21.34 13.22 -2.75
CA LEU A 94 20.88 11.97 -3.37
C LEU A 94 20.03 12.25 -4.61
N VAL A 95 19.07 13.18 -4.52
CA VAL A 95 18.22 13.59 -5.65
C VAL A 95 19.06 14.15 -6.79
N GLU A 96 19.99 15.05 -6.49
CA GLU A 96 20.88 15.65 -7.49
C GLU A 96 21.69 14.58 -8.24
N ARG A 97 22.25 13.60 -7.52
CA ARG A 97 23.01 12.50 -8.12
C ARG A 97 22.15 11.59 -8.99
N LEU A 98 20.95 11.23 -8.50
CA LEU A 98 20.03 10.39 -9.26
C LEU A 98 19.53 11.10 -10.53
N HIS A 99 19.22 12.39 -10.40
CA HIS A 99 18.84 13.23 -11.54
C HIS A 99 19.96 13.33 -12.57
N ALA A 100 21.21 13.61 -12.13
CA ALA A 100 22.37 13.65 -13.01
C ALA A 100 22.67 12.30 -13.67
N ALA A 101 22.35 11.19 -13.01
CA ALA A 101 22.45 9.84 -13.56
C ALA A 101 21.32 9.49 -14.56
N GLY A 102 20.38 10.41 -14.81
CA GLY A 102 19.31 10.21 -15.79
C GLY A 102 18.08 9.50 -15.25
N ALA A 103 17.88 9.46 -13.93
CA ALA A 103 16.68 8.88 -13.33
C ALA A 103 15.42 9.57 -13.86
N ARG A 104 14.52 8.80 -14.48
CA ARG A 104 13.26 9.31 -15.04
C ARG A 104 12.26 9.70 -13.96
N VAL A 105 12.24 8.98 -12.83
CA VAL A 105 11.38 9.23 -11.66
C VAL A 105 12.18 8.85 -10.42
N ILE A 106 12.05 9.64 -9.36
CA ILE A 106 12.66 9.36 -8.05
C ILE A 106 11.52 9.23 -7.03
N VAL A 107 11.44 8.08 -6.35
CA VAL A 107 10.38 7.83 -5.35
C VAL A 107 11.01 7.74 -3.97
N PHE A 108 10.50 8.51 -3.02
CA PHE A 108 10.86 8.38 -1.61
C PHE A 108 9.74 7.67 -0.85
N ASP A 109 10.03 6.44 -0.40
CA ASP A 109 9.25 5.75 0.63
C ASP A 109 9.69 6.22 2.03
N ILE A 110 9.59 7.53 2.25
CA ILE A 110 9.92 8.20 3.51
C ILE A 110 8.90 9.30 3.71
N LEU A 111 8.32 9.36 4.91
CA LEU A 111 7.56 10.52 5.32
C LEU A 111 8.50 11.60 5.88
N PHE A 112 8.71 12.65 5.10
CA PHE A 112 9.40 13.85 5.58
C PHE A 112 8.47 14.63 6.51
N ALA A 113 8.63 14.43 7.81
CA ALA A 113 7.78 15.04 8.84
C ALA A 113 8.50 16.16 9.59
N GLY A 114 7.79 17.26 9.81
CA GLY A 114 8.29 18.45 10.51
C GLY A 114 9.32 19.24 9.70
N SER A 115 9.46 20.52 10.06
CA SER A 115 10.48 21.36 9.45
C SER A 115 11.86 21.04 10.02
N ARG A 116 12.87 20.98 9.17
CA ARG A 116 14.27 20.73 9.51
C ARG A 116 15.20 21.66 8.75
N ALA A 117 16.44 21.75 9.23
CA ALA A 117 17.47 22.47 8.52
C ALA A 117 17.66 21.89 7.10
N ALA A 118 17.78 22.78 6.11
CA ALA A 118 17.96 22.47 4.69
C ALA A 118 16.75 21.85 3.95
N ASP A 119 15.54 21.94 4.52
CA ASP A 119 14.28 21.75 3.78
C ASP A 119 14.25 22.57 2.46
N ALA A 120 14.64 23.85 2.51
CA ALA A 120 14.71 24.69 1.31
C ALA A 120 15.69 24.18 0.23
N GLU A 121 16.75 23.49 0.63
CA GLU A 121 17.74 22.88 -0.26
C GLU A 121 17.16 21.60 -0.90
N LEU A 122 16.51 20.76 -0.09
CA LEU A 122 15.82 19.57 -0.56
C LEU A 122 14.67 19.91 -1.52
N ALA A 123 13.87 20.90 -1.16
CA ALA A 123 12.79 21.42 -2.00
C ALA A 123 13.30 21.95 -3.36
N ARG A 124 14.49 22.57 -3.39
CA ARG A 124 15.14 22.98 -4.65
C ARG A 124 15.54 21.76 -5.48
N ALA A 125 16.25 20.81 -4.89
CA ALA A 125 16.65 19.58 -5.57
C ALA A 125 15.44 18.82 -6.15
N PHE A 126 14.31 18.76 -5.41
CA PHE A 126 13.07 18.17 -5.92
C PHE A 126 12.51 18.90 -7.14
N ARG A 127 12.47 20.25 -7.10
CA ARG A 127 12.00 21.05 -8.24
C ARG A 127 12.90 20.92 -9.45
N ASP A 128 14.21 20.93 -9.25
CA ASP A 128 15.19 20.84 -10.32
C ASP A 128 15.15 19.45 -10.99
N ALA A 129 14.96 18.39 -10.20
CA ALA A 129 14.75 17.05 -10.74
C ALA A 129 13.40 16.90 -11.47
N GLY A 130 12.38 17.68 -11.08
CA GLY A 130 11.07 17.80 -11.75
C GLY A 130 10.17 16.56 -11.72
N ARG A 131 10.66 15.42 -11.20
CA ARG A 131 9.98 14.12 -11.24
C ARG A 131 10.22 13.32 -9.95
N VAL A 132 9.90 13.94 -8.81
CA VAL A 132 9.99 13.30 -7.48
C VAL A 132 8.60 12.98 -6.96
N VAL A 133 8.42 11.74 -6.48
CA VAL A 133 7.20 11.26 -5.82
C VAL A 133 7.48 11.09 -4.32
N LEU A 134 6.65 11.69 -3.49
CA LEU A 134 6.76 11.67 -2.03
C LEU A 134 5.57 10.92 -1.43
N ALA A 135 5.83 10.19 -0.34
CA ALA A 135 4.78 9.64 0.49
C ALA A 135 4.03 10.76 1.24
N GLN A 136 2.70 10.68 1.28
CA GLN A 136 1.86 11.57 2.06
C GLN A 136 1.41 10.85 3.35
N GLY A 137 1.43 11.56 4.48
CA GLY A 137 1.07 10.98 5.77
C GLY A 137 -0.43 11.08 6.03
N ILE A 138 -1.00 10.12 6.76
CA ILE A 138 -2.34 10.23 7.33
C ILE A 138 -2.19 10.29 8.86
N GLU A 139 -2.64 11.38 9.45
CA GLU A 139 -2.69 11.52 10.91
C GLU A 139 -4.10 11.19 11.39
N ARG A 140 -4.22 10.32 12.40
CA ARG A 140 -5.50 10.00 13.02
C ARG A 140 -5.61 10.75 14.33
N HIS A 141 -6.62 11.60 14.43
CA HIS A 141 -6.98 12.30 15.64
C HIS A 141 -8.21 11.66 16.25
N ASP A 142 -8.11 11.35 17.53
CA ASP A 142 -9.20 10.86 18.35
C ASP A 142 -9.95 12.07 18.93
N LEU A 143 -11.08 12.43 18.33
CA LEU A 143 -11.92 13.53 18.80
C LEU A 143 -12.96 12.99 19.80
N PRO A 144 -12.86 13.31 21.10
CA PRO A 144 -13.87 12.89 22.06
C PRO A 144 -15.19 13.59 21.77
N LEU A 145 -16.26 12.81 21.55
CA LEU A 145 -17.60 13.34 21.28
C LEU A 145 -18.36 13.75 22.56
N GLY A 146 -17.70 13.79 23.71
CA GLY A 146 -18.32 14.11 25.00
C GLY A 146 -17.39 13.88 26.20
N GLY A 147 -17.99 13.49 27.33
CA GLY A 147 -17.28 13.21 28.59
C GLY A 147 -16.29 12.04 28.51
N ARG A 148 -15.69 11.69 29.65
CA ARG A 148 -14.53 10.79 29.75
C ARG A 148 -14.71 9.40 29.11
N ASP A 149 -15.95 8.92 28.96
CA ASP A 149 -16.32 7.63 28.38
C ASP A 149 -17.10 7.74 27.05
N ALA A 150 -17.13 8.92 26.43
CA ALA A 150 -17.85 9.12 25.18
C ALA A 150 -17.15 8.42 24.00
N PRO A 151 -17.91 7.94 23.00
CA PRO A 151 -17.33 7.42 21.77
C PRO A 151 -16.43 8.48 21.11
N VAL A 152 -15.32 8.01 20.55
CA VAL A 152 -14.33 8.85 19.89
C VAL A 152 -14.61 8.82 18.39
N LEU A 153 -14.70 10.00 17.77
CA LEU A 153 -14.68 10.10 16.32
C LEU A 153 -13.23 10.04 15.86
N LYS A 154 -12.90 9.02 15.08
CA LYS A 154 -11.59 8.91 14.42
C LYS A 154 -11.60 9.81 13.19
N GLN A 155 -10.94 10.95 13.29
CA GLN A 155 -10.75 11.83 12.15
C GLN A 155 -9.40 11.53 11.51
N GLU A 156 -9.42 11.18 10.22
CA GLU A 156 -8.21 11.00 9.44
C GLU A 156 -7.93 12.29 8.68
N VAL A 157 -6.78 12.92 8.96
CA VAL A 157 -6.36 14.15 8.30
C VAL A 157 -5.16 13.81 7.42
N LEU A 158 -5.30 14.13 6.14
CA LEU A 158 -4.21 14.03 5.19
C LEU A 158 -3.18 15.12 5.49
N ARG A 159 -1.92 14.72 5.66
CA ARG A 159 -0.82 15.63 5.95
C ARG A 159 0.05 15.77 4.71
N ASP A 160 0.15 16.99 4.20
CA ASP A 160 1.02 17.30 3.08
C ASP A 160 2.48 16.89 3.37
N PRO A 161 3.18 16.34 2.36
CA PRO A 161 4.58 15.98 2.52
C PRO A 161 5.40 17.25 2.77
N ALA A 162 6.26 17.25 3.79
CA ALA A 162 7.20 18.36 3.99
C ALA A 162 8.32 18.29 2.94
N PRO A 163 8.72 19.41 2.33
CA PRO A 163 9.89 19.49 1.46
C PRO A 163 11.09 20.16 2.15
#